data_AF-A0AAW2QT27-F1
#
_entry.id   AF-A0AAW2QT27-F1
#
_cell.length_a   1.000
_cell.length_b   1.000
_cell.length_c   1.000
_cell.angle_alpha   90.00
_cell.angle_beta   90.00
_cell.angle_gamma   90.00
#
_symmetry.space_group_name_H-M   'P 1'
#
loop_
_entity.id
_entity.type
_entity.pdbx_description
1 polymer ?
#
loop_
_entity_poly.entity_id
_entity_poly.type
_entity_poly.pdbx_seq_one_letter_code
_entity_poly.pdbx_strand_id
1 'polypeptide(L)'
;MAPPRRSPFATHILAEAIQPGIKIPNISEYDGTKNPQDYLDQFLAKADLLDISNAAYCKIFRTTLAGKAMTWFNQLPSGTINSFEQLSQRFLHHFAIN
;
A
#
# COMPACT_ATOMS: atom_id res chain seq x y z
N MET A 1 16.35 16.60 -14.84
CA MET A 1 14.94 16.49 -14.42
C MET A 1 14.70 15.05 -14.03
N ALA A 2 14.28 14.75 -12.79
CA ALA A 2 13.92 13.39 -12.42
C ALA A 2 12.72 12.95 -13.28
N PRO A 3 12.68 11.71 -13.80
CA PRO A 3 11.53 11.24 -14.55
C PRO A 3 10.26 11.42 -13.71
N PRO A 4 9.09 11.69 -14.33
CA PRO A 4 7.84 11.72 -13.58
C PRO A 4 7.77 10.43 -12.79
N ARG A 5 7.68 10.53 -11.46
CA ARG A 5 7.63 9.36 -10.59
C ARG A 5 6.40 8.58 -11.04
N ARG A 6 6.61 7.53 -11.83
CA ARG A 6 5.59 6.62 -12.33
C ARG A 6 5.06 5.84 -11.15
N SER A 7 4.24 6.49 -10.35
CA SER A 7 3.60 5.88 -9.21
C SER A 7 2.37 5.13 -9.72
N PRO A 8 2.14 3.90 -9.26
CA PRO A 8 0.91 3.18 -9.57
C PRO A 8 -0.32 3.84 -8.92
N PHE A 9 -0.12 4.75 -7.96
CA PHE A 9 -1.18 5.57 -7.39
C PHE A 9 -1.71 6.61 -8.38
N ALA A 10 -3.03 6.75 -8.39
CA ALA A 10 -3.74 7.82 -9.07
C ALA A 10 -3.43 9.19 -8.43
N THR A 11 -3.66 10.24 -9.21
CA THR A 11 -3.29 11.62 -8.84
C THR A 11 -3.94 12.08 -7.55
N HIS A 12 -5.19 11.68 -7.26
CA HIS A 12 -5.86 12.04 -6.00
C HIS A 12 -5.23 11.37 -4.79
N ILE A 13 -4.80 10.10 -4.92
CA ILE A 13 -4.06 9.41 -3.87
C ILE A 13 -2.76 10.14 -3.61
N LEU A 14 -2.04 10.53 -4.66
CA LEU A 14 -0.79 11.28 -4.51
C LEU A 14 -1.00 12.67 -3.88
N ALA A 15 -2.08 13.36 -4.27
CA ALA A 15 -2.42 14.70 -3.80
C ALA A 15 -2.87 14.74 -2.33
N GLU A 16 -3.44 13.66 -1.81
CA GLU A 16 -3.85 13.56 -0.41
C GLU A 16 -2.66 13.73 0.54
N ALA A 17 -2.67 14.78 1.36
CA ALA A 17 -1.66 14.92 2.40
C ALA A 17 -1.94 13.92 3.52
N ILE A 18 -0.94 13.12 3.90
CA ILE A 18 -1.03 12.40 5.17
C ILE A 18 -0.94 13.45 6.27
N GLN A 19 -1.90 13.46 7.19
CA GLN A 19 -1.93 14.45 8.25
C GLN A 19 -0.61 14.41 9.04
N PRO A 20 0.07 15.57 9.19
CA PRO A 20 1.32 15.64 9.94
C PRO A 20 1.02 15.33 11.42
N GLY A 21 1.67 14.28 11.95
CA GLY A 21 1.46 13.84 13.33
C GLY A 21 0.80 12.46 13.46
N ILE A 22 0.35 11.84 12.36
CA ILE A 22 -0.06 10.43 12.37
C ILE A 22 1.16 9.59 12.76
N LYS A 23 1.07 8.94 13.93
CA LYS A 23 2.02 7.91 14.33
C LYS A 23 1.65 6.64 13.60
N ILE A 24 2.33 6.37 12.50
CA ILE A 24 2.19 5.10 11.82
C ILE A 24 2.63 4.00 12.82
N PRO A 25 1.74 3.05 13.16
CA PRO A 25 2.07 1.99 14.09
C PRO A 25 3.16 1.12 13.47
N ASN A 26 3.89 0.39 14.29
CA ASN A 26 4.90 -0.53 13.79
C ASN A 26 4.20 -1.71 13.09
N ILE A 27 3.94 -1.55 11.80
CA ILE A 27 3.38 -2.58 10.93
C ILE A 27 4.56 -3.37 10.39
N SER A 28 4.48 -4.70 10.50
CA SER A 28 5.54 -5.56 10.00
C SER A 28 5.69 -5.41 8.50
N GLU A 29 6.93 -5.39 8.03
CA GLU A 29 7.17 -5.39 6.60
C GLU A 29 6.71 -6.72 5.96
N TYR A 30 6.19 -6.62 4.74
CA TYR A 30 5.82 -7.74 3.92
C TYR A 30 6.77 -7.84 2.73
N ASP A 31 7.60 -8.88 2.75
CA ASP A 31 8.63 -9.16 1.75
C ASP A 31 8.13 -10.06 0.61
N GLY A 32 6.92 -10.63 0.74
CA GLY A 32 6.34 -11.57 -0.23
C GLY A 32 6.40 -13.04 0.19
N THR A 33 6.78 -13.37 1.43
CA THR A 33 6.91 -14.76 1.90
C THR A 33 5.82 -15.20 2.88
N LYS A 34 5.24 -14.24 3.61
CA LYS A 34 4.15 -14.51 4.57
C LYS A 34 2.81 -14.67 3.85
N ASN A 35 1.83 -15.22 4.56
CA ASN A 35 0.47 -15.26 4.05
C ASN A 35 -0.04 -13.80 3.82
N PRO A 36 -0.44 -13.44 2.60
CA PRO A 36 -0.85 -12.08 2.28
C PRO A 36 -2.19 -11.69 2.92
N GLN A 37 -3.07 -12.64 3.17
CA GLN A 37 -4.36 -12.38 3.82
C GLN A 37 -4.16 -12.07 5.29
N ASP A 38 -3.39 -12.89 6.02
CA ASP A 38 -3.03 -12.62 7.42
C ASP A 38 -2.31 -11.27 7.58
N TYR A 39 -1.40 -10.95 6.65
CA TYR A 39 -0.76 -9.64 6.61
C TYR A 39 -1.76 -8.49 6.40
N LEU A 40 -2.71 -8.65 5.47
CA LEU A 40 -3.71 -7.63 5.17
C LEU A 40 -4.65 -7.39 6.36
N ASP A 41 -5.10 -8.46 7.03
CA ASP A 41 -5.90 -8.37 8.25
C ASP A 41 -5.14 -7.62 9.35
N GLN A 42 -3.87 -7.96 9.57
CA GLN A 42 -3.03 -7.24 10.56
C GLN A 42 -2.80 -5.78 10.18
N PHE A 43 -2.62 -5.48 8.88
CA PHE A 43 -2.46 -4.13 8.39
C PHE A 43 -3.73 -3.31 8.65
N LEU A 44 -4.89 -3.84 8.25
CA LEU A 44 -6.20 -3.20 8.44
C LEU A 44 -6.49 -2.95 9.91
N ALA A 45 -6.33 -3.97 10.76
CA ALA A 45 -6.57 -3.83 12.20
C ALA A 45 -5.71 -2.72 12.86
N LYS A 46 -4.47 -2.53 12.39
CA LYS A 46 -3.58 -1.46 12.88
C LYS A 46 -3.91 -0.10 12.29
N ALA A 47 -4.28 -0.06 11.01
CA ALA A 47 -4.50 1.18 10.30
C ALA A 47 -5.92 1.74 10.53
N ASP A 48 -6.91 0.90 10.88
CA ASP A 48 -8.22 1.32 11.41
C ASP A 48 -8.09 2.15 12.69
N LEU A 49 -7.07 1.90 13.51
CA LEU A 49 -6.80 2.71 14.71
C LEU A 49 -6.35 4.14 14.38
N LEU A 50 -5.96 4.40 13.13
CA LEU A 50 -5.50 5.72 12.72
C LEU A 50 -6.65 6.61 12.22
N ASP A 51 -7.82 6.03 11.93
CA ASP A 51 -9.00 6.71 11.39
C ASP A 51 -8.65 7.62 10.20
N ILE A 52 -7.93 7.05 9.23
CA ILE A 52 -7.38 7.78 8.08
C ILE A 52 -8.16 7.50 6.78
N SER A 53 -7.91 8.34 5.77
CA SER A 53 -8.52 8.19 4.46
C SER A 53 -8.00 6.99 3.68
N ASN A 54 -8.79 6.53 2.71
CA ASN A 54 -8.40 5.50 1.74
C ASN A 54 -7.07 5.78 1.02
N ALA A 55 -6.74 7.04 0.75
CA ALA A 55 -5.47 7.41 0.15
C ALA A 55 -4.30 7.26 1.11
N ALA A 56 -4.49 7.64 2.37
CA ALA A 56 -3.50 7.46 3.40
C ALA A 56 -3.22 5.96 3.62
N TYR A 57 -4.25 5.10 3.64
CA TYR A 57 -4.09 3.65 3.65
C TYR A 57 -3.19 3.15 2.52
N CYS A 58 -3.42 3.59 1.27
CA CYS A 58 -2.57 3.24 0.13
C CYS A 58 -1.11 3.61 0.38
N LYS A 59 -0.85 4.83 0.86
CA LYS A 59 0.50 5.32 1.09
C LYS A 59 1.20 4.54 2.21
N ILE A 60 0.52 4.31 3.32
CA ILE A 60 1.07 3.54 4.44
C ILE A 60 1.34 2.11 4.00
N PHE A 61 0.41 1.48 3.28
CA PHE A 61 0.62 0.13 2.74
C PHE A 61 1.87 0.03 1.88
N ARG A 62 2.13 1.02 1.01
CA ARG A 62 3.37 1.06 0.23
C ARG A 62 4.61 1.13 1.13
N THR A 63 4.56 1.81 2.27
CA THR A 63 5.72 1.89 3.19
C THR A 63 6.03 0.58 3.91
N THR A 64 5.04 -0.32 3.99
CA THR A 64 5.17 -1.62 4.66
C THR A 64 5.55 -2.74 3.69
N LEU A 65 5.69 -2.45 2.38
CA LEU A 65 6.17 -3.42 1.41
C LEU A 65 7.70 -3.43 1.35
N ALA A 66 8.27 -4.62 1.33
CA ALA A 66 9.70 -4.87 1.18
C ALA A 66 9.96 -5.90 0.08
N GLY A 67 11.23 -6.05 -0.32
CA GLY A 67 11.70 -7.14 -1.19
C GLY A 67 10.85 -7.35 -2.46
N LYS A 68 10.27 -8.55 -2.60
CA LYS A 68 9.48 -8.94 -3.77
C LYS A 68 8.17 -8.14 -3.85
N ALA A 69 7.54 -7.83 -2.72
CA ALA A 69 6.31 -7.06 -2.70
C ALA A 69 6.51 -5.61 -3.13
N MET A 70 7.61 -4.98 -2.71
CA MET A 70 7.96 -3.65 -3.19
C MET A 70 8.28 -3.66 -4.69
N THR A 71 8.94 -4.72 -5.17
CA THR A 71 9.23 -4.91 -6.61
C THR A 71 7.95 -5.05 -7.42
N TRP A 72 7.02 -5.91 -6.98
CA TRP A 72 5.69 -6.07 -7.58
C TRP A 72 4.94 -4.73 -7.65
N PHE A 73 4.93 -3.98 -6.55
CA PHE A 73 4.25 -2.70 -6.50
C PHE A 73 4.82 -1.71 -7.53
N ASN A 74 6.15 -1.67 -7.69
CA ASN A 74 6.80 -0.81 -8.68
C ASN A 74 6.57 -1.26 -10.14
N GLN A 75 6.16 -2.50 -10.37
CA GLN A 75 5.79 -3.02 -11.69
C GLN A 75 4.34 -2.69 -12.08
N LEU A 76 3.52 -2.24 -11.14
CA LEU A 76 2.12 -1.89 -11.42
C LEU A 76 2.05 -0.68 -12.37
N PRO A 77 1.07 -0.64 -13.30
CA PRO A 77 0.96 0.48 -14.22
C PRO A 77 0.58 1.77 -13.50
N SER A 78 1.14 2.89 -13.96
CA SER A 78 0.97 4.19 -13.32
C SER A 78 -0.50 4.65 -13.30
N GLY A 79 -0.94 5.23 -12.19
CA GLY A 79 -2.31 5.74 -12.04
C GLY A 79 -3.41 4.67 -12.02
N THR A 80 -3.06 3.38 -11.91
CA THR A 80 -4.07 2.30 -11.91
C THR A 80 -4.67 2.01 -10.55
N ILE A 81 -4.08 2.50 -9.45
CA ILE A 81 -4.60 2.32 -8.09
C ILE A 81 -5.34 3.59 -7.68
N ASN A 82 -6.65 3.47 -7.54
CA ASN A 82 -7.55 4.56 -7.17
C ASN A 82 -8.06 4.47 -5.73
N SER A 83 -7.89 3.31 -5.07
CA SER A 83 -8.35 3.07 -3.70
C SER A 83 -7.51 1.98 -3.04
N PHE A 84 -7.58 1.92 -1.72
CA PHE A 84 -6.92 0.86 -0.96
C PHE A 84 -7.51 -0.51 -1.29
N GLU A 85 -8.82 -0.59 -1.48
CA GLU A 85 -9.50 -1.83 -1.93
C GLU A 85 -8.92 -2.37 -3.24
N GLN A 86 -8.69 -1.50 -4.24
CA GLN A 86 -8.12 -1.93 -5.50
C GLN A 86 -6.66 -2.41 -5.34
N LEU A 87 -5.90 -1.77 -4.46
CA LEU A 87 -4.55 -2.20 -4.10
C LEU A 87 -4.56 -3.55 -3.39
N SER A 88 -5.42 -3.73 -2.38
CA SER A 88 -5.51 -4.95 -1.59
C SER A 88 -5.97 -6.14 -2.43
N GLN A 89 -6.96 -5.95 -3.31
CA GLN A 89 -7.40 -6.98 -4.25
C GLN A 89 -6.26 -7.43 -5.18
N ARG A 90 -5.52 -6.47 -5.76
CA ARG A 90 -4.37 -6.80 -6.62
C ARG A 90 -3.24 -7.49 -5.85
N PHE A 91 -3.01 -7.06 -4.62
CA PHE A 91 -2.02 -7.65 -3.74
C PHE A 91 -2.38 -9.11 -3.41
N LEU A 92 -3.61 -9.36 -2.95
CA LEU A 92 -4.10 -10.72 -2.69
C LEU A 92 -4.07 -11.56 -3.96
N HIS A 93 -4.51 -11.02 -5.10
CA HIS A 93 -4.45 -11.76 -6.36
C HIS A 93 -3.02 -12.17 -6.75
N HIS A 94 -2.02 -11.33 -6.49
CA HIS A 94 -0.64 -11.65 -6.83
C HIS A 94 0.03 -12.61 -5.84
N PHE A 95 -0.20 -12.44 -4.54
CA PHE A 95 0.50 -13.19 -3.49
C PHE A 95 -0.29 -14.37 -2.92
N ALA A 96 -1.63 -14.39 -3.03
CA ALA A 96 -2.46 -15.48 -2.49
C ALA A 96 -2.68 -16.62 -3.50
N ILE A 97 -2.31 -16.41 -4.76
CA ILE A 97 -2.45 -17.40 -5.84
C ILE A 97 -1.15 -18.23 -6.00
N ASN A 98 -0.09 -17.94 -5.23
CA ASN A 98 1.21 -18.63 -5.33
C ASN A 98 1.56 -19.44 -4.09
#